data_AF-A0A7S1ZN48-F1
#
_entry.id   AF-A0A7S1ZN48-F1
#
_cell.length_a   1.000
_cell.length_b   1.000
_cell.length_c   1.000
_cell.angle_alpha   90.00
_cell.angle_beta   90.00
_cell.angle_gamma   90.00
#
_symmetry.space_group_name_H-M   'P 1'
#
loop_
_entity.id
_entity.type
_entity.pdbx_description
1 polymer ?
#
loop_
_entity_poly.entity_id
_entity_poly.type
_entity_poly.pdbx_seq_one_letter_code
_entity_poly.pdbx_strand_id
1 'polypeptide(L)'
;ISSVVRAVSANGKLNEEAGEDVLIILSPTSPEEMIAVRGLVDKYGDDRPVIVVNGQFDPMPRELIGAEVVYSISPLIARSARNPNNPMRREPTEQEEEEEDVTKVVVMRRYPGNWEVFVDVDGNGFELADTMPVNGAGRAGPPMDWVAGCVKRQMQQKFGNF
;
A
#
# COMPACT_ATOMS: atom_id res chain seq x y z
N ILE A 1 7.63 -30.24 -9.25
CA ILE A 1 8.18 -28.87 -9.10
C ILE A 1 7.85 -28.11 -10.39
N SER A 2 7.13 -27.00 -10.28
CA SER A 2 6.75 -26.14 -11.41
C SER A 2 7.97 -25.67 -12.22
N SER A 3 7.77 -25.40 -13.52
CA SER A 3 8.79 -24.83 -14.40
C SER A 3 9.33 -23.51 -13.88
N VAL A 4 8.47 -22.67 -13.29
CA VAL A 4 8.82 -21.36 -12.70
C VAL A 4 9.78 -21.55 -11.54
N VAL A 5 9.45 -22.43 -10.60
CA VAL A 5 10.31 -22.71 -9.43
C VAL A 5 11.68 -23.22 -9.87
N ARG A 6 11.74 -24.14 -10.84
CA ARG A 6 13.01 -24.62 -11.40
C ARG A 6 13.82 -23.49 -12.06
N ALA A 7 13.16 -22.64 -12.85
CA ALA A 7 13.81 -21.54 -13.53
C ALA A 7 14.40 -20.54 -12.52
N VAL A 8 13.65 -20.19 -11.48
CA VAL A 8 14.13 -19.29 -10.42
C VAL A 8 15.27 -19.93 -9.63
N SER A 9 15.18 -21.21 -9.25
CA SER A 9 16.29 -21.86 -8.54
C SER A 9 17.57 -21.95 -9.36
N ALA A 10 17.46 -22.11 -10.69
CA ALA A 10 18.61 -22.17 -11.58
C ALA A 10 19.28 -20.81 -11.80
N ASN A 11 18.46 -19.75 -11.94
CA ASN A 11 18.92 -18.43 -12.38
C ASN A 11 18.97 -17.37 -11.27
N GLY A 12 18.28 -17.56 -10.15
CA GLY A 12 18.24 -16.66 -8.99
C GLY A 12 19.50 -16.72 -8.13
N LYS A 13 20.66 -16.81 -8.76
CA LYS A 13 21.97 -16.80 -8.11
C LYS A 13 22.56 -15.40 -8.25
N LEU A 14 22.92 -14.81 -7.12
CA LEU A 14 23.69 -13.57 -7.12
C LEU A 14 25.09 -13.86 -7.65
N ASN A 15 25.60 -12.96 -8.48
CA ASN A 15 26.95 -13.02 -8.98
C ASN A 15 27.91 -12.40 -7.96
N GLU A 16 28.52 -13.25 -7.14
CA GLU A 16 29.46 -12.83 -6.09
C GLU A 16 30.73 -12.19 -6.66
N GLU A 17 31.20 -12.65 -7.83
CA GLU A 17 32.37 -12.09 -8.50
C GLU A 17 32.11 -10.67 -9.03
N ALA A 18 30.85 -10.41 -9.43
CA ALA A 18 30.41 -9.07 -9.82
C ALA A 18 30.01 -8.19 -8.62
N GLY A 19 30.04 -8.72 -7.40
CA GLY A 19 29.71 -7.98 -6.18
C GLY A 19 28.23 -7.68 -5.99
N GLU A 20 27.33 -8.50 -6.53
CA GLU A 20 25.89 -8.33 -6.32
C GLU A 20 25.49 -8.57 -4.85
N ASP A 21 24.98 -7.54 -4.18
CA ASP A 21 24.71 -7.52 -2.73
C ASP A 21 23.22 -7.46 -2.37
N VAL A 22 22.35 -7.09 -3.32
CA VAL A 22 20.90 -6.95 -3.11
C VAL A 22 20.12 -7.79 -4.11
N LEU A 23 19.08 -8.48 -3.64
CA LEU A 23 18.12 -9.17 -4.49
C LEU A 23 16.83 -8.38 -4.61
N ILE A 24 16.45 -8.01 -5.84
CA ILE A 24 15.19 -7.30 -6.11
C ILE A 24 14.22 -8.26 -6.81
N ILE A 25 13.03 -8.44 -6.23
CA ILE A 25 11.96 -9.27 -6.79
C ILE A 25 10.79 -8.36 -7.16
N LEU A 26 10.41 -8.39 -8.43
CA LEU A 26 9.37 -7.51 -8.98
C LEU A 26 8.05 -8.26 -9.15
N SER A 27 6.98 -7.70 -8.57
CA SER A 27 5.59 -8.09 -8.78
C SER A 27 5.32 -9.61 -8.72
N PRO A 28 5.78 -10.35 -7.69
CA PRO A 28 5.36 -11.73 -7.53
C PRO A 28 3.86 -11.79 -7.20
N THR A 29 3.10 -12.60 -7.94
CA THR A 29 1.63 -12.64 -7.86
C THR A 29 1.06 -14.06 -7.82
N SER A 30 1.73 -15.04 -8.44
CA SER A 30 1.25 -16.42 -8.52
C SER A 30 1.73 -17.28 -7.33
N PRO A 31 1.02 -18.38 -7.00
CA PRO A 31 1.49 -19.34 -6.00
C PRO A 31 2.90 -19.89 -6.30
N GLU A 32 3.23 -20.12 -7.57
CA GLU A 32 4.54 -20.60 -8.00
C GLU A 32 5.64 -19.56 -7.76
N GLU A 33 5.37 -18.29 -8.06
CA GLU A 33 6.27 -17.18 -7.76
C GLU A 33 6.43 -16.99 -6.25
N MET A 34 5.35 -17.16 -5.48
CA MET A 34 5.42 -17.13 -4.02
C MET A 34 6.35 -18.24 -3.48
N ILE A 35 6.25 -19.46 -3.99
CA ILE A 35 7.16 -20.56 -3.61
C ILE A 35 8.62 -20.20 -3.96
N ALA A 36 8.83 -19.60 -5.13
CA ALA A 36 10.15 -19.17 -5.57
C ALA A 36 10.73 -18.05 -4.68
N VAL A 37 9.91 -17.05 -4.35
CA VAL A 37 10.25 -15.97 -3.39
C VAL A 37 10.65 -16.57 -2.05
N ARG A 38 9.88 -17.52 -1.52
CA ARG A 38 10.19 -18.18 -0.24
C ARG A 38 11.56 -18.83 -0.26
N GLY A 39 11.88 -19.57 -1.33
CA GLY A 39 13.20 -20.19 -1.48
C GLY A 39 14.34 -19.16 -1.60
N LEU A 40 14.10 -18.01 -2.21
CA LEU A 40 15.09 -16.93 -2.30
C LEU A 40 15.29 -16.22 -0.96
N VAL A 41 14.20 -15.95 -0.23
CA VAL A 41 14.25 -15.33 1.10
C VAL A 41 14.92 -16.28 2.10
N ASP A 42 14.61 -17.57 2.08
CA ASP A 42 15.27 -18.58 2.93
C ASP A 42 16.77 -18.68 2.62
N LYS A 43 17.15 -18.51 1.35
CA LYS A 43 18.55 -18.60 0.91
C LYS A 43 19.38 -17.36 1.23
N TYR A 44 18.81 -16.17 1.11
CA TYR A 44 19.58 -14.92 1.15
C TYR A 44 19.15 -13.96 2.27
N GLY A 45 17.97 -14.13 2.86
CA GLY A 45 17.35 -13.15 3.75
C GLY A 45 18.11 -12.87 5.05
N ASP A 46 18.96 -13.80 5.48
CA ASP A 46 19.81 -13.63 6.67
C ASP A 46 21.12 -12.88 6.37
N ASP A 47 21.63 -12.97 5.14
CA ASP A 47 22.94 -12.44 4.76
C ASP A 47 22.85 -11.15 3.94
N ARG A 48 21.76 -10.97 3.19
CA ARG A 48 21.62 -9.92 2.17
C ARG A 48 20.20 -9.34 2.12
N PRO A 49 20.04 -8.04 1.80
CA PRO A 49 18.73 -7.44 1.61
C PRO A 49 17.97 -8.08 0.45
N VAL A 50 16.74 -8.51 0.72
CA VAL A 50 15.77 -8.93 -0.31
C VAL A 50 14.66 -7.88 -0.37
N ILE A 51 14.56 -7.18 -1.49
CA ILE A 51 13.55 -6.15 -1.74
C ILE A 51 12.47 -6.74 -2.62
N VAL A 52 11.25 -6.81 -2.09
CA VAL A 52 10.07 -7.21 -2.87
C VAL A 52 9.27 -5.96 -3.22
N VAL A 53 9.10 -5.72 -4.52
CA VAL A 53 8.33 -4.58 -5.04
C VAL A 53 6.99 -5.07 -5.53
N ASN A 54 5.90 -4.44 -5.09
CA ASN A 54 4.53 -4.74 -5.52
C ASN A 54 4.12 -6.23 -5.43
N GLY A 55 4.62 -6.94 -4.42
CA GLY A 55 4.22 -8.32 -4.18
C GLY A 55 2.76 -8.44 -3.75
N GLN A 56 1.99 -9.26 -4.46
CA GLN A 56 0.63 -9.62 -4.10
C GLN A 56 0.65 -11.04 -3.53
N PHE A 57 0.82 -11.14 -2.22
CA PHE A 57 0.85 -12.42 -1.54
C PHE A 57 -0.45 -12.68 -0.79
N ASP A 58 -1.15 -13.73 -1.19
CA ASP A 58 -2.31 -14.24 -0.47
C ASP A 58 -2.26 -15.78 -0.39
N PRO A 59 -1.91 -16.37 0.77
CA PRO A 59 -1.56 -15.71 2.03
C PRO A 59 -0.12 -15.13 2.03
N MET A 60 0.16 -14.24 2.98
CA MET A 60 1.52 -13.73 3.21
C MET A 60 2.49 -14.86 3.64
N PRO A 61 3.64 -15.03 2.97
CA PRO A 61 4.70 -15.96 3.39
C PRO A 61 5.18 -15.68 4.81
N ARG A 62 5.45 -16.74 5.57
CA ARG A 62 5.92 -16.63 6.97
C ARG A 62 7.28 -15.98 7.07
N GLU A 63 8.13 -16.26 6.08
CA GLU A 63 9.47 -15.72 5.92
C GLU A 63 9.43 -14.20 5.77
N LEU A 64 8.33 -13.67 5.22
CA LEU A 64 8.14 -12.24 5.11
C LEU A 64 7.58 -11.61 6.38
N ILE A 65 7.17 -12.33 7.44
CA ILE A 65 6.59 -11.76 8.68
C ILE A 65 7.55 -10.81 9.42
N GLY A 66 8.87 -10.93 9.20
CA GLY A 66 9.89 -10.00 9.72
C GLY A 66 10.25 -8.83 8.78
N ALA A 67 9.94 -8.91 7.49
CA ALA A 67 10.33 -7.90 6.49
C ALA A 67 9.79 -6.48 6.74
N GLU A 68 10.59 -5.44 6.54
CA GLU A 68 10.13 -4.06 6.73
C GLU A 68 9.46 -3.48 5.48
N VAL A 69 8.38 -2.72 5.66
CA VAL A 69 7.79 -1.93 4.56
C VAL A 69 8.63 -0.68 4.35
N VAL A 70 9.45 -0.70 3.30
CA VAL A 70 10.35 0.42 2.96
C VAL A 70 9.60 1.57 2.29
N TYR A 71 8.66 1.24 1.40
CA TYR A 71 7.90 2.21 0.63
C TYR A 71 6.49 1.68 0.36
N SER A 72 5.48 2.51 0.57
CA SER A 72 4.09 2.20 0.21
C SER A 72 3.35 3.48 -0.14
N ILE A 73 2.48 3.42 -1.15
CA ILE A 73 1.52 4.46 -1.50
C ILE A 73 0.19 3.76 -1.73
N SER A 74 -0.83 4.18 -0.99
CA SER A 74 -2.21 3.75 -1.17
C SER A 74 -3.06 4.98 -1.52
N PRO A 75 -3.40 5.17 -2.81
CA PRO A 75 -4.36 6.19 -3.22
C PRO A 75 -5.77 5.73 -2.87
N LEU A 76 -6.52 6.61 -2.23
CA LEU A 76 -7.87 6.36 -1.73
C LEU A 76 -8.77 7.53 -2.12
N ILE A 77 -10.06 7.24 -2.22
CA ILE A 77 -11.09 8.21 -2.54
C ILE A 77 -12.14 8.13 -1.43
N ALA A 78 -12.31 9.21 -0.68
CA ALA A 78 -13.36 9.31 0.33
C ALA A 78 -14.66 9.77 -0.32
N ARG A 79 -15.72 8.98 -0.14
CA ARG A 79 -17.07 9.28 -0.64
C ARG A 79 -18.03 9.42 0.52
N SER A 80 -19.00 10.33 0.39
CA SER A 80 -20.09 10.42 1.36
C SER A 80 -20.92 9.14 1.32
N ALA A 81 -21.22 8.57 2.49
CA ALA A 81 -22.10 7.42 2.58
C ALA A 81 -23.49 7.85 2.10
N ARG A 82 -23.95 7.32 0.96
CA ARG A 82 -25.33 7.52 0.48
C ARG A 82 -26.28 7.09 1.60
N ASN A 83 -27.08 8.01 2.11
CA ASN A 83 -28.15 7.67 3.05
C ASN A 83 -29.26 6.96 2.24
N PRO A 84 -29.49 5.64 2.42
CA PRO A 84 -30.50 4.91 1.65
C PRO A 84 -31.93 5.40 1.89
N ASN A 85 -32.15 6.22 2.93
CA ASN A 85 -33.46 6.78 3.28
C ASN A 85 -33.71 8.19 2.71
N ASN A 86 -32.88 8.70 1.79
CA ASN A 86 -33.12 9.97 1.12
C ASN A 86 -33.56 9.75 -0.35
N PRO A 87 -34.86 9.52 -0.63
CA PRO A 87 -35.36 9.19 -1.96
C PRO A 87 -35.35 10.36 -2.97
N MET A 88 -34.79 11.53 -2.61
CA MET A 88 -34.78 12.72 -3.48
C MET A 88 -33.47 12.98 -4.23
N ARG A 89 -32.41 12.19 -4.05
CA ARG A 89 -31.21 12.36 -4.87
C ARG A 89 -31.39 11.57 -6.18
N ARG A 90 -31.67 12.29 -7.28
CA ARG A 90 -31.72 11.75 -8.65
C ARG A 90 -30.45 10.92 -8.92
N GLU A 91 -30.60 9.84 -9.71
CA GLU A 91 -29.44 9.11 -10.24
C GLU A 91 -28.52 10.11 -10.96
N PRO A 92 -27.23 10.17 -10.61
CA PRO A 92 -26.29 11.01 -11.35
C PRO A 92 -26.27 10.55 -12.79
N THR A 93 -26.39 11.48 -13.73
CA THR A 93 -26.05 11.20 -15.13
C THR A 93 -24.53 11.03 -15.22
N GLU A 94 -24.02 10.25 -16.20
CA GLU A 94 -22.57 10.00 -16.38
C GLU A 94 -21.72 11.29 -16.51
N GLN A 95 -22.36 12.44 -16.74
CA GLN A 95 -21.74 13.77 -16.83
C GLN A 95 -21.69 14.53 -15.49
N GLU A 96 -22.47 14.14 -14.47
CA GLU A 96 -22.45 14.76 -13.13
C GLU A 96 -21.44 14.10 -12.18
N GLU A 97 -20.86 12.95 -12.55
CA GLU A 97 -19.84 12.26 -11.74
C GLU A 97 -18.45 12.92 -11.81
N GLU A 98 -18.20 13.81 -12.78
CA GLU A 98 -16.91 14.50 -12.94
C GLU A 98 -16.74 15.73 -12.02
N GLU A 99 -17.82 16.24 -11.41
CA GLU A 99 -17.83 17.46 -10.57
C GLU A 99 -18.29 17.26 -9.12
N GLU A 100 -18.45 16.03 -8.62
CA GLU A 100 -18.52 15.89 -7.16
C GLU A 100 -17.14 16.24 -6.59
N ASP A 101 -17.08 17.16 -5.63
CA ASP A 101 -15.88 17.47 -4.83
C ASP A 101 -15.43 16.21 -4.07
N VAL A 102 -14.77 15.30 -4.77
CA VAL A 102 -14.37 14.02 -4.20
C VAL A 102 -13.08 14.23 -3.42
N THR A 103 -13.15 14.00 -2.12
CA THR A 103 -11.98 14.08 -1.25
C THR A 103 -10.99 12.97 -1.60
N LYS A 104 -9.81 13.36 -2.09
CA LYS A 104 -8.73 12.44 -2.43
C LYS A 104 -7.84 12.26 -1.21
N VAL A 105 -7.37 11.04 -1.02
CA VAL A 105 -6.55 10.66 0.14
C VAL A 105 -5.38 9.85 -0.35
N VAL A 106 -4.19 10.12 0.18
CA VAL A 106 -2.99 9.32 -0.08
C VAL A 106 -2.41 8.90 1.26
N VAL A 107 -2.38 7.60 1.50
CA VAL A 107 -1.68 7.01 2.64
C VAL A 107 -0.31 6.57 2.16
N MET A 108 0.75 7.06 2.80
CA MET A 108 2.11 6.75 2.36
C MET A 108 3.03 6.33 3.50
N ARG A 109 4.03 5.55 3.14
CA ARG A 109 5.16 5.15 4.00
C ARG A 109 6.44 5.30 3.22
N ARG A 110 7.43 5.96 3.81
CA ARG A 110 8.81 6.10 3.29
C ARG A 110 9.79 5.82 4.40
N TYR A 111 10.65 4.82 4.29
CA TYR A 111 11.67 4.51 5.30
C TYR A 111 12.71 5.63 5.41
N PRO A 112 13.14 5.99 6.64
CA PRO A 112 12.75 5.44 7.97
C PRO A 112 11.55 6.16 8.62
N GLY A 113 10.83 7.01 7.88
CA GLY A 113 9.72 7.82 8.38
C GLY A 113 8.46 7.04 8.73
N ASN A 114 7.54 7.73 9.40
CA ASN A 114 6.26 7.21 9.84
C ASN A 114 5.27 7.00 8.68
N TRP A 115 4.10 6.44 8.98
CA TRP A 115 2.97 6.48 8.07
C TRP A 115 2.39 7.89 8.05
N GLU A 116 2.12 8.42 6.86
CA GLU A 116 1.60 9.76 6.65
C GLU A 116 0.30 9.67 5.85
N VAL A 117 -0.71 10.46 6.24
CA VAL A 117 -1.97 10.58 5.50
C VAL A 117 -2.07 11.99 4.95
N PHE A 118 -2.13 12.07 3.63
CA PHE A 118 -2.35 13.31 2.90
C PHE A 118 -3.78 13.36 2.36
N VAL A 119 -4.41 14.53 2.42
CA VAL A 119 -5.79 14.72 1.99
C VAL A 119 -5.89 15.97 1.11
N ASP A 120 -6.60 15.85 0.00
CA ASP A 120 -7.00 16.94 -0.89
C ASP A 120 -8.53 17.00 -0.85
N VAL A 121 -9.07 18.00 -0.13
CA VAL A 121 -10.52 18.11 0.12
C VAL A 121 -11.22 19.10 -0.82
N ASP A 122 -10.48 20.03 -1.40
CA ASP A 122 -10.98 21.18 -2.16
C ASP A 122 -10.33 21.32 -3.54
N GLY A 123 -9.53 20.33 -3.95
CA GLY A 123 -8.82 20.32 -5.23
C GLY A 123 -7.59 21.21 -5.28
N ASN A 124 -7.21 21.87 -4.17
CA ASN A 124 -6.04 22.76 -4.11
C ASN A 124 -4.72 22.02 -3.82
N GLY A 125 -4.78 20.70 -3.69
CA GLY A 125 -3.62 19.84 -3.50
C GLY A 125 -3.60 19.15 -2.14
N PHE A 126 -2.64 18.24 -2.00
CA PHE A 126 -2.54 17.37 -0.83
C PHE A 126 -1.89 18.07 0.36
N GLU A 127 -2.59 18.10 1.48
CA GLU A 127 -2.09 18.55 2.77
C GLU A 127 -1.89 17.36 3.72
N LEU A 128 -0.86 17.41 4.56
CA LEU A 128 -0.64 16.39 5.59
C LEU A 128 -1.75 16.51 6.64
N ALA A 129 -2.60 15.50 6.74
CA ALA A 129 -3.67 15.43 7.72
C ALA A 129 -3.20 14.86 9.06
N ASP A 130 -2.39 13.80 9.04
CA ASP A 130 -1.86 13.18 10.26
C ASP A 130 -0.68 12.23 9.99
N THR A 131 0.02 11.85 11.07
CA THR A 131 1.16 10.92 11.06
C THR A 131 0.99 9.83 12.13
N MET A 132 1.17 8.57 11.74
CA MET A 132 1.13 7.43 12.65
C MET A 132 2.51 6.76 12.78
N PRO A 133 3.02 6.55 14.01
CA PRO A 133 4.25 5.79 14.23
C PRO A 133 4.20 4.40 13.60
N VAL A 134 5.32 3.92 13.07
CA VAL A 134 5.41 2.59 12.40
C VAL A 134 4.90 1.47 13.30
N ASN A 135 5.19 1.52 14.61
CA ASN A 135 4.76 0.51 15.58
C ASN A 135 3.24 0.54 15.86
N GLY A 136 2.55 1.61 15.47
CA GLY A 136 1.11 1.77 15.60
C GLY A 136 0.31 1.26 14.41
N ALA A 137 0.98 0.96 13.29
CA ALA A 137 0.37 0.48 12.05
C ALA A 137 0.90 -0.92 11.69
N GLY A 138 0.04 -1.75 11.12
CA GLY A 138 0.50 -2.99 10.49
C GLY A 138 1.28 -2.69 9.20
N ARG A 139 1.79 -3.74 8.55
CA ARG A 139 2.42 -3.63 7.21
C ARG A 139 1.45 -3.13 6.14
N ALA A 140 0.17 -3.46 6.31
CA ALA A 140 -0.90 -2.99 5.44
C ALA A 140 -1.16 -1.48 5.61
N GLY A 141 -0.49 -0.82 6.55
CA GLY A 141 -0.68 0.58 6.88
C GLY A 141 -1.58 0.78 8.10
N PRO A 142 -1.92 2.05 8.39
CA PRO A 142 -2.86 2.42 9.43
C PRO A 142 -4.23 1.79 9.19
N PRO A 143 -4.99 1.48 10.26
CA PRO A 143 -6.35 0.98 10.12
C PRO A 143 -7.24 2.02 9.43
N MET A 144 -8.15 1.56 8.57
CA MET A 144 -9.02 2.43 7.77
C MET A 144 -9.90 3.37 8.61
N ASP A 145 -10.35 2.93 9.79
CA ASP A 145 -11.12 3.79 10.70
C ASP A 145 -10.30 4.99 11.19
N TRP A 146 -8.99 4.81 11.40
CA TRP A 146 -8.09 5.90 11.77
C TRP A 146 -7.87 6.85 10.58
N VAL A 147 -7.64 6.32 9.38
CA VAL A 147 -7.53 7.10 8.14
C VAL A 147 -8.80 7.93 7.91
N ALA A 148 -9.98 7.31 8.01
CA ALA A 148 -11.26 8.00 7.89
C ALA A 148 -11.45 9.08 8.96
N GLY A 149 -10.97 8.86 10.19
CA GLY A 149 -10.93 9.87 11.23
C GLY A 149 -10.07 11.08 10.87
N CYS A 150 -8.90 10.87 10.25
CA CYS A 150 -8.03 11.95 9.78
C CYS A 150 -8.74 12.79 8.70
N VAL A 151 -9.37 12.12 7.73
CA VAL A 151 -10.14 12.79 6.67
C VAL A 151 -11.28 13.64 7.24
N LYS A 152 -12.07 13.07 8.17
CA LYS A 152 -13.17 13.81 8.83
C LYS A 152 -12.68 15.07 9.55
N ARG A 153 -11.56 14.98 10.28
CA ARG A 153 -10.96 16.15 10.95
C ARG A 153 -10.53 17.21 9.94
N GLN A 154 -9.91 16.81 8.83
CA GLN A 154 -9.49 17.75 7.78
C GLN A 154 -10.68 18.47 7.15
N MET A 155 -11.75 17.74 6.84
CA MET A 155 -12.98 18.32 6.29
C MET A 155 -13.63 19.30 7.29
N GLN A 156 -13.71 18.94 8.58
CA GLN A 156 -14.25 19.81 9.63
C GLN A 156 -13.45 21.11 9.78
N GLN A 157 -12.12 21.05 9.69
CA GLN A 157 -11.26 22.23 9.76
C GLN A 157 -11.45 23.18 8.58
N LYS A 158 -11.66 22.64 7.37
CA LYS A 158 -11.77 23.42 6.14
C LYS A 158 -13.17 24.02 5.92
N PHE A 159 -14.23 23.31 6.30
CA PHE A 159 -15.60 23.68 5.93
C PHE A 159 -16.55 23.90 7.12
N GLY A 160 -16.11 23.64 8.37
CA GLY A 160 -16.99 23.66 9.55
C GLY A 160 -17.79 22.36 9.72
N ASN A 161 -18.66 22.31 10.75
CA ASN A 161 -19.37 21.08 11.12
C ASN A 161 -20.19 20.48 9.95
N PHE A 162 -19.86 19.23 9.60
CA PHE A 162 -20.62 18.31 8.74
C PHE A 162 -21.32 17.24 9.57
#